data_AF-A0A0R2JN70-F1
#
_entry.id   AF-A0A0R2JN70-F1
#
_cell.length_a   1.000
_cell.length_b   1.000
_cell.length_c   1.000
_cell.angle_alpha   90.00
_cell.angle_beta   90.00
_cell.angle_gamma   90.00
#
_symmetry.space_group_name_H-M   'P 1'
#
loop_
_entity.id
_entity.type
_entity.pdbx_description
1 polymer ?
#
loop_
_entity_poly.entity_id
_entity_poly.type
_entity_poly.pdbx_seq_one_letter_code
_entity_poly.pdbx_strand_id
1 'polypeptide(L)'
;MGKVPEPMRNEPSPEEIKENKIYRDWALTTEEYDLICEHLHRLPNYTETGLFAAMWSEHCSYKKSKPVLKKFWSKNERVLQGPGEGAGVLDIGDQQAVVFKAESHNHPSAVEPYEGAATGVGGILRDIFSMGAQPIAVLDSLRFGELNNNDTKHLVNGIIAGIAGYGNAIGIPTVGGEIGFDATYQENPLVNVMAVGLLNQADMQVGKAEGIGNRILYVGAKTGRDGIHGATFASSDFDSGVEKNRSAVQVGDPFLEKLVMDATIKAIREHGDEIVGVQDMGAAGLVSSSAEMADEAGTGVHLDLDKVPQRETNMTPYELMLSESQERMLLVVKADRVAQVSQVFADAGLSAVDIGEVTDDGKYVLSFKGQQVADVDVNYLTNPPKQVMQQSKPQHLNDEGNNQYQPQITDASETLTSLLKQSTIASKADLFKHFDSMVKTNTVIKPGGDAALVRIKGTSKALAMTTDISGRYTYLAPKVGGELAVAEAARNIVATGATPIGITDCLNFGDPDLTIQKFIMNLHSRVKELTTWQKN
;
A
#
# COMPACT_ATOMS: atom_id res chain seq x y z
N MET A 1 34.34 7.91 -24.86
CA MET A 1 33.80 7.73 -23.49
C MET A 1 33.51 9.11 -22.94
N GLY A 2 32.23 9.46 -22.76
CA GLY A 2 31.86 10.68 -22.06
C GLY A 2 32.32 10.61 -20.60
N LYS A 3 32.59 11.75 -19.96
CA LYS A 3 32.90 11.77 -18.52
C LYS A 3 31.65 11.33 -17.76
N VAL A 4 31.80 10.39 -16.81
CA VAL A 4 30.72 10.02 -15.88
C VAL A 4 30.22 11.30 -15.16
N PRO A 5 28.90 11.56 -15.14
CA PRO A 5 28.32 12.72 -14.48
C PRO A 5 28.76 12.80 -13.02
N GLU A 6 28.98 14.01 -12.52
CA GLU A 6 29.47 14.23 -11.14
C GLU A 6 28.69 13.47 -10.06
N PRO A 7 27.34 13.40 -10.07
CA PRO A 7 26.57 12.66 -9.06
C PRO A 7 26.89 11.15 -9.05
N MET A 8 27.23 10.57 -10.20
CA MET A 8 27.45 9.12 -10.36
C MET A 8 28.91 8.70 -10.11
N ARG A 9 29.83 9.63 -9.85
CA ARG A 9 31.27 9.31 -9.74
C ARG A 9 31.63 8.41 -8.57
N ASN A 10 30.78 8.37 -7.55
CA ASN A 10 30.98 7.56 -6.35
C ASN A 10 30.18 6.25 -6.38
N GLU A 11 29.45 5.98 -7.47
CA GLU A 11 28.72 4.73 -7.61
C GLU A 11 29.72 3.59 -7.88
N PRO A 12 29.56 2.42 -7.23
CA PRO A 12 30.42 1.27 -7.48
C PRO A 12 30.24 0.77 -8.91
N SER A 13 31.32 0.28 -9.50
CA SER A 13 31.30 -0.32 -10.83
C SER A 13 30.51 -1.64 -10.82
N PRO A 14 30.01 -2.12 -11.98
CA PRO A 14 29.36 -3.44 -12.08
C PRO A 14 30.22 -4.59 -11.53
N GLU A 15 31.54 -4.53 -11.71
CA GLU A 15 32.50 -5.48 -11.16
C GLU A 15 32.57 -5.39 -9.64
N GLU A 16 32.65 -4.18 -9.08
CA GLU A 16 32.66 -3.95 -7.63
C GLU A 16 31.37 -4.41 -6.96
N ILE A 17 30.20 -4.20 -7.61
CA ILE A 17 28.90 -4.69 -7.14
C ILE A 17 28.92 -6.23 -7.03
N LYS A 18 29.45 -6.91 -8.04
CA LYS A 18 29.52 -8.37 -8.08
C LYS A 18 30.52 -8.94 -7.06
N GLU A 19 31.72 -8.37 -6.99
CA GLU A 19 32.80 -8.83 -6.11
C GLU A 19 32.45 -8.64 -4.64
N ASN A 20 31.93 -7.46 -4.29
CA ASN A 20 31.58 -7.11 -2.90
C ASN A 20 30.16 -7.54 -2.52
N LYS A 21 29.36 -8.00 -3.49
CA LYS A 21 27.97 -8.45 -3.31
C LYS A 21 27.07 -7.38 -2.67
N ILE A 22 27.24 -6.12 -3.08
CA ILE A 22 26.53 -4.94 -2.55
C ILE A 22 25.01 -5.12 -2.59
N TYR A 23 24.50 -5.80 -3.62
CA TYR A 23 23.09 -6.09 -3.81
C TYR A 23 22.43 -6.87 -2.64
N ARG A 24 23.22 -7.56 -1.81
CA ARG A 24 22.69 -8.28 -0.63
C ARG A 24 22.21 -7.33 0.46
N ASP A 25 22.81 -6.14 0.57
CA ASP A 25 22.36 -5.11 1.50
C ASP A 25 20.96 -4.59 1.13
N TRP A 26 20.51 -4.88 -0.10
CA TRP A 26 19.20 -4.50 -0.62
C TRP A 26 18.24 -5.70 -0.70
N ALA A 27 18.55 -6.78 0.02
CA ALA A 27 17.82 -8.04 0.05
C ALA A 27 17.64 -8.74 -1.31
N LEU A 28 18.46 -8.42 -2.32
CA LEU A 28 18.55 -9.19 -3.54
C LEU A 28 19.46 -10.41 -3.29
N THR A 29 18.96 -11.61 -3.54
CA THR A 29 19.75 -12.83 -3.34
C THR A 29 20.83 -12.97 -4.41
N THR A 30 21.86 -13.78 -4.15
CA THR A 30 22.90 -14.04 -5.17
C THR A 30 22.30 -14.79 -6.37
N GLU A 31 21.37 -15.69 -6.12
CA GLU A 31 20.65 -16.43 -7.15
C GLU A 31 19.83 -15.48 -8.04
N GLU A 32 19.15 -14.49 -7.47
CA GLU A 32 18.42 -13.48 -8.24
C GLU A 32 19.36 -12.57 -9.03
N TYR A 33 20.46 -12.12 -8.42
CA TYR A 33 21.47 -11.31 -9.11
C TYR A 33 22.09 -12.07 -10.30
N ASP A 34 22.38 -13.36 -10.13
CA ASP A 34 22.93 -14.20 -11.20
C ASP A 34 21.94 -14.37 -12.36
N LEU A 35 20.63 -14.52 -12.06
CA LEU A 35 19.57 -14.55 -13.08
C LEU A 35 19.49 -13.24 -13.86
N ILE A 36 19.61 -12.10 -13.18
CA ILE A 36 19.63 -10.78 -13.82
C ILE A 36 20.84 -10.66 -14.75
N CYS A 37 22.02 -11.08 -14.31
CA CYS A 37 23.22 -11.09 -15.15
C CYS A 37 23.06 -11.98 -16.40
N GLU A 38 22.45 -13.15 -16.22
CA GLU A 38 22.18 -14.09 -17.31
C GLU A 38 21.23 -13.48 -18.34
N HIS A 39 20.14 -12.87 -17.88
CA HIS A 39 19.13 -12.24 -18.73
C HIS A 39 19.66 -11.02 -19.49
N LEU A 40 20.42 -10.15 -18.81
CA LEU A 40 21.01 -8.96 -19.44
C LEU A 40 22.20 -9.28 -20.36
N HIS A 41 22.78 -10.48 -20.25
CA HIS A 41 24.03 -10.87 -20.91
C HIS A 41 25.23 -9.94 -20.59
N ARG A 42 25.16 -9.24 -19.44
CA ARG A 42 26.19 -8.35 -18.90
C ARG A 42 25.95 -8.16 -17.40
N LEU A 43 26.91 -7.52 -16.72
CA LEU A 43 26.69 -7.08 -15.35
C LEU A 43 25.74 -5.86 -15.33
N PRO A 44 24.73 -5.83 -14.45
CA PRO A 44 23.92 -4.63 -14.24
C PRO A 44 24.76 -3.53 -13.59
N ASN A 45 24.47 -2.28 -13.92
CA ASN A 45 25.09 -1.14 -13.23
C ASN A 45 24.42 -0.88 -11.87
N TYR A 46 24.91 0.11 -11.12
CA TYR A 46 24.39 0.43 -9.78
C TYR A 46 22.90 0.78 -9.79
N THR A 47 22.46 1.60 -10.74
CA THR A 47 21.06 1.98 -10.88
C THR A 47 20.20 0.76 -11.21
N GLU A 48 20.55 0.00 -12.25
CA GLU A 48 19.81 -1.20 -12.67
C GLU A 48 19.72 -2.25 -11.56
N THR A 49 20.80 -2.48 -10.82
CA THR A 49 20.81 -3.40 -9.67
C THR A 49 19.82 -2.93 -8.60
N GLY A 50 19.76 -1.62 -8.35
CA GLY A 50 18.79 -1.01 -7.45
C GLY A 50 17.34 -1.18 -7.90
N LEU A 51 17.08 -0.94 -9.19
CA LEU A 51 15.74 -1.13 -9.78
C LEU A 51 15.27 -2.57 -9.58
N PHE A 52 16.11 -3.55 -9.92
CA PHE A 52 15.78 -4.96 -9.72
C PHE A 52 15.60 -5.30 -8.23
N ALA A 53 16.47 -4.83 -7.34
CA ALA A 53 16.35 -5.10 -5.92
C ALA A 53 15.01 -4.62 -5.34
N ALA A 54 14.56 -3.44 -5.74
CA ALA A 54 13.27 -2.88 -5.31
C ALA A 54 12.08 -3.61 -5.94
N MET A 55 12.09 -3.79 -7.28
CA MET A 55 10.99 -4.41 -8.01
C MET A 55 10.83 -5.91 -7.69
N TRP A 56 11.93 -6.60 -7.40
CA TRP A 56 11.92 -8.02 -7.03
C TRP A 56 11.81 -8.24 -5.51
N SER A 57 11.67 -7.20 -4.69
CA SER A 57 11.38 -7.33 -3.25
C SER A 57 10.03 -8.05 -3.04
N GLU A 58 9.83 -8.69 -1.87
CA GLU A 58 8.53 -9.30 -1.55
C GLU A 58 7.41 -8.24 -1.48
N HIS A 59 7.74 -7.04 -1.00
CA HIS A 59 6.80 -5.93 -0.87
C HIS A 59 6.19 -5.50 -2.23
N CYS A 60 7.00 -5.38 -3.28
CA CYS A 60 6.50 -4.98 -4.61
C CYS A 60 5.98 -6.17 -5.42
N SER A 61 6.72 -7.28 -5.48
CA SER A 61 6.42 -8.36 -6.41
C SER A 61 5.45 -9.42 -5.89
N TYR A 62 5.32 -9.53 -4.56
CA TYR A 62 4.63 -10.63 -3.90
C TYR A 62 5.13 -12.01 -4.38
N LYS A 63 6.42 -12.14 -4.73
CA LYS A 63 6.97 -13.34 -5.40
C LYS A 63 6.74 -14.65 -4.61
N LYS A 64 6.63 -14.57 -3.28
CA LYS A 64 6.33 -15.72 -2.40
C LYS A 64 4.83 -15.86 -2.15
N SER A 65 4.10 -14.76 -1.99
CA SER A 65 2.69 -14.76 -1.58
C SER A 65 1.69 -14.83 -2.75
N LYS A 66 1.97 -14.19 -3.89
CA LYS A 66 1.12 -14.15 -5.11
C LYS A 66 0.61 -15.53 -5.57
N PRO A 67 1.40 -16.64 -5.56
CA PRO A 67 0.89 -17.97 -5.90
C PRO A 67 -0.24 -18.47 -4.98
N VAL A 68 -0.27 -18.00 -3.73
CA VAL A 68 -1.31 -18.36 -2.76
C VAL A 68 -2.50 -17.40 -2.87
N LEU A 69 -2.25 -16.10 -2.97
CA LEU A 69 -3.29 -15.06 -3.03
C LEU A 69 -4.20 -15.20 -4.26
N LYS A 70 -3.67 -15.66 -5.40
CA LYS A 70 -4.47 -15.96 -6.60
C LYS A 70 -5.58 -17.00 -6.40
N LYS A 71 -5.61 -17.68 -5.25
CA LYS A 71 -6.67 -18.63 -4.93
C LYS A 71 -7.92 -17.98 -4.34
N PHE A 72 -7.86 -16.72 -3.89
CA PHE A 72 -9.03 -15.99 -3.38
C PHE A 72 -10.12 -15.86 -4.43
N TRP A 73 -11.37 -15.87 -3.98
CA TRP A 73 -12.49 -15.59 -4.86
C TRP A 73 -12.57 -14.08 -5.14
N SER A 74 -12.50 -13.71 -6.42
CA SER A 74 -12.44 -12.30 -6.84
C SER A 74 -13.44 -11.93 -7.94
N LYS A 75 -14.45 -12.78 -8.17
CA LYS A 75 -15.41 -12.60 -9.27
C LYS A 75 -16.84 -12.58 -8.75
N ASN A 76 -17.57 -11.51 -8.99
CA ASN A 76 -19.03 -11.47 -8.83
C ASN A 76 -19.64 -10.51 -9.85
N GLU A 77 -20.97 -10.40 -9.88
CA GLU A 77 -21.69 -9.53 -10.82
C GLU A 77 -21.45 -8.02 -10.62
N ARG A 78 -20.98 -7.63 -9.45
CA ARG A 78 -20.68 -6.23 -9.08
C ARG A 78 -19.23 -5.85 -9.32
N VAL A 79 -18.31 -6.80 -9.49
CA VAL A 79 -16.89 -6.50 -9.70
C VAL A 79 -16.72 -5.86 -11.07
N LEU A 80 -16.44 -4.55 -11.07
CA LEU A 80 -16.02 -3.81 -12.26
C LEU A 80 -14.52 -3.98 -12.46
N GLN A 81 -13.76 -3.92 -11.36
CA GLN A 81 -12.32 -4.16 -11.34
C GLN A 81 -11.92 -4.98 -10.10
N GLY A 82 -11.27 -6.12 -10.34
CA GLY A 82 -10.78 -7.02 -9.30
C GLY A 82 -9.29 -6.82 -9.00
N PRO A 83 -8.65 -7.78 -8.29
CA PRO A 83 -7.22 -7.73 -8.01
C PRO A 83 -6.37 -7.64 -9.28
N GLY A 84 -5.39 -6.73 -9.27
CA GLY A 84 -4.49 -6.48 -10.40
C GLY A 84 -4.38 -5.02 -10.81
N GLU A 85 -5.19 -4.12 -10.24
CA GLU A 85 -5.05 -2.65 -10.37
C GLU A 85 -4.88 -2.04 -8.97
N GLY A 86 -4.64 -0.74 -8.90
CA GLY A 86 -4.38 0.01 -7.66
C GLY A 86 -5.43 -0.13 -6.57
N ALA A 87 -6.70 -0.41 -6.88
CA ALA A 87 -7.74 -0.72 -5.90
C ALA A 87 -8.91 -1.53 -6.49
N GLY A 88 -9.73 -2.15 -5.61
CA GLY A 88 -10.92 -2.90 -6.01
C GLY A 88 -12.12 -1.99 -6.28
N VAL A 89 -12.86 -2.24 -7.36
CA VAL A 89 -14.00 -1.42 -7.80
C VAL A 89 -15.28 -2.25 -7.93
N LEU A 90 -16.33 -1.84 -7.23
CA LEU A 90 -17.63 -2.51 -7.24
C LEU A 90 -18.77 -1.59 -7.69
N ASP A 91 -19.67 -2.12 -8.50
CA ASP A 91 -20.92 -1.48 -8.90
C ASP A 91 -21.92 -1.38 -7.73
N ILE A 92 -22.39 -0.17 -7.51
CA ILE A 92 -23.40 0.19 -6.50
C ILE A 92 -24.69 0.73 -7.14
N GLY A 93 -24.90 0.42 -8.42
CA GLY A 93 -26.05 0.86 -9.22
C GLY A 93 -25.97 2.32 -9.64
N ASP A 94 -26.91 2.74 -10.50
CA ASP A 94 -27.03 4.09 -11.04
C ASP A 94 -25.78 4.62 -11.77
N GLN A 95 -25.02 3.72 -12.41
CA GLN A 95 -23.73 4.03 -13.04
C GLN A 95 -22.70 4.61 -12.05
N GLN A 96 -22.83 4.29 -10.77
CA GLN A 96 -21.84 4.63 -9.75
C GLN A 96 -21.10 3.39 -9.27
N ALA A 97 -19.87 3.60 -8.84
CA ALA A 97 -19.05 2.57 -8.25
C ALA A 97 -18.43 3.03 -6.93
N VAL A 98 -18.12 2.06 -6.08
CA VAL A 98 -17.31 2.23 -4.88
C VAL A 98 -15.92 1.65 -5.13
N VAL A 99 -14.90 2.39 -4.71
CA VAL A 99 -13.50 1.95 -4.74
C VAL A 99 -13.02 1.80 -3.31
N PHE A 100 -12.33 0.72 -3.01
CA PHE A 100 -11.77 0.54 -1.69
C PHE A 100 -10.56 -0.38 -1.73
N LYS A 101 -9.63 -0.12 -0.83
CA LYS A 101 -8.42 -0.88 -0.59
C LYS A 101 -8.03 -0.71 0.87
N ALA A 102 -7.25 -1.66 1.39
CA ALA A 102 -6.60 -1.55 2.68
C ALA A 102 -5.11 -1.85 2.54
N GLU A 103 -4.29 -1.03 3.18
CA GLU A 103 -2.82 -1.16 3.20
C GLU A 103 -2.30 -1.16 4.64
N SER A 104 -1.03 -1.56 4.79
CA SER A 104 -0.37 -1.62 6.10
C SER A 104 0.89 -0.78 6.12
N HIS A 105 1.13 -0.08 7.22
CA HIS A 105 2.33 0.74 7.44
C HIS A 105 3.01 0.38 8.78
N ASN A 106 3.17 -0.94 9.01
CA ASN A 106 3.58 -1.52 10.30
C ASN A 106 5.00 -1.09 10.73
N HIS A 107 6.01 -1.38 9.90
CA HIS A 107 7.42 -1.09 10.24
C HIS A 107 7.69 0.42 10.42
N PRO A 108 7.25 1.32 9.52
CA PRO A 108 7.44 2.75 9.72
C PRO A 108 6.76 3.24 11.01
N SER A 109 5.54 2.78 11.29
CA SER A 109 4.79 3.18 12.49
C SER A 109 5.38 2.65 13.80
N ALA A 110 6.16 1.56 13.76
CA ALA A 110 6.89 1.08 14.93
C ALA A 110 8.10 1.97 15.26
N VAL A 111 8.73 2.57 14.23
CA VAL A 111 9.96 3.38 14.36
C VAL A 111 9.65 4.85 14.63
N GLU A 112 8.73 5.43 13.86
CA GLU A 112 8.22 6.79 13.97
C GLU A 112 6.68 6.72 13.87
N PRO A 113 5.98 6.72 15.03
CA PRO A 113 4.55 6.41 15.08
C PRO A 113 3.64 7.41 14.37
N TYR A 114 3.98 8.70 14.41
CA TYR A 114 3.11 9.73 13.85
C TYR A 114 3.20 9.73 12.32
N GLU A 115 4.41 9.88 11.80
CA GLU A 115 4.69 9.95 10.37
C GLU A 115 4.45 8.61 9.69
N GLY A 116 4.82 7.50 10.34
CA GLY A 116 4.51 6.16 9.85
C GLY A 116 3.01 5.96 9.64
N ALA A 117 2.17 6.36 10.57
CA ALA A 117 0.73 6.21 10.42
C ALA A 117 0.11 7.25 9.48
N ALA A 118 0.62 8.49 9.48
CA ALA A 118 0.17 9.57 8.63
C ALA A 118 0.41 9.27 7.13
N THR A 119 1.62 8.82 6.78
CA THR A 119 1.97 8.40 5.42
C THR A 119 1.21 7.16 4.97
N GLY A 120 0.85 6.26 5.90
CA GLY A 120 -0.08 5.15 5.62
C GLY A 120 -1.48 5.62 5.19
N VAL A 121 -2.00 6.70 5.79
CA VAL A 121 -3.26 7.34 5.34
C VAL A 121 -3.08 8.03 3.99
N GLY A 122 -1.97 8.74 3.77
CA GLY A 122 -1.67 9.38 2.50
C GLY A 122 -1.62 8.39 1.34
N GLY A 123 -0.82 7.33 1.47
CA GLY A 123 -0.68 6.27 0.45
C GLY A 123 -2.01 5.65 0.06
N ILE A 124 -2.79 5.17 1.03
CA ILE A 124 -4.07 4.53 0.74
C ILE A 124 -5.09 5.49 0.09
N LEU A 125 -5.03 6.79 0.39
CA LEU A 125 -5.89 7.77 -0.28
C LEU A 125 -5.47 7.96 -1.75
N ARG A 126 -4.16 7.93 -2.04
CA ARG A 126 -3.64 7.99 -3.42
C ARG A 126 -4.09 6.83 -4.27
N ASP A 127 -4.07 5.60 -3.74
CA ASP A 127 -4.63 4.43 -4.41
C ASP A 127 -6.09 4.61 -4.83
N ILE A 128 -6.89 5.29 -3.99
CA ILE A 128 -8.31 5.49 -4.28
C ILE A 128 -8.50 6.52 -5.38
N PHE A 129 -7.81 7.66 -5.31
CA PHE A 129 -8.02 8.72 -6.29
C PHE A 129 -7.23 8.53 -7.59
N SER A 130 -6.22 7.68 -7.64
CA SER A 130 -5.57 7.23 -8.89
C SER A 130 -6.58 6.53 -9.81
N MET A 131 -7.54 5.79 -9.24
CA MET A 131 -8.66 5.18 -9.96
C MET A 131 -9.73 6.20 -10.41
N GLY A 132 -9.55 7.50 -10.14
CA GLY A 132 -10.54 8.56 -10.39
C GLY A 132 -11.63 8.68 -9.33
N ALA A 133 -11.54 7.92 -8.24
CA ALA A 133 -12.52 7.96 -7.17
C ALA A 133 -12.30 9.16 -6.24
N GLN A 134 -13.38 9.77 -5.79
CA GLN A 134 -13.33 10.74 -4.71
C GLN A 134 -13.31 10.00 -3.37
N PRO A 135 -12.24 10.11 -2.55
CA PRO A 135 -12.26 9.54 -1.21
C PRO A 135 -13.37 10.16 -0.36
N ILE A 136 -14.07 9.32 0.39
CA ILE A 136 -15.20 9.70 1.25
C ILE A 136 -15.04 9.25 2.70
N ALA A 137 -14.19 8.26 2.97
CA ALA A 137 -14.03 7.68 4.29
C ALA A 137 -12.70 6.93 4.42
N VAL A 138 -12.19 6.89 5.65
CA VAL A 138 -11.05 6.08 6.10
C VAL A 138 -11.48 5.21 7.28
N LEU A 139 -10.91 4.02 7.40
CA LEU A 139 -11.00 3.16 8.58
C LEU A 139 -9.61 2.66 8.97
N ASP A 140 -9.41 2.36 10.24
CA ASP A 140 -8.15 1.84 10.78
C ASP A 140 -8.32 0.48 11.47
N SER A 141 -7.44 -0.47 11.19
CA SER A 141 -7.34 -1.74 11.92
C SER A 141 -5.99 -1.80 12.62
N LEU A 142 -6.01 -1.57 13.94
CA LEU A 142 -4.81 -1.37 14.75
C LEU A 142 -4.60 -2.51 15.74
N ARG A 143 -3.34 -2.98 15.88
CA ARG A 143 -2.94 -3.96 16.90
C ARG A 143 -1.72 -3.48 17.66
N PHE A 144 -1.79 -3.55 18.98
CA PHE A 144 -0.75 -3.07 19.88
C PHE A 144 -0.42 -4.09 20.97
N GLY A 145 0.76 -3.94 21.58
CA GLY A 145 1.08 -4.54 22.87
C GLY A 145 0.13 -4.09 23.98
N GLU A 146 0.28 -4.64 25.18
CA GLU A 146 -0.57 -4.26 26.32
C GLU A 146 -0.26 -2.83 26.81
N LEU A 147 -1.28 -2.10 27.27
CA LEU A 147 -1.16 -0.71 27.78
C LEU A 147 -0.47 -0.60 29.17
N ASN A 148 0.35 -1.58 29.52
CA ASN A 148 1.00 -1.69 30.84
C ASN A 148 2.35 -0.94 30.92
N ASN A 149 2.86 -0.42 29.80
CA ASN A 149 4.14 0.28 29.71
C ASN A 149 3.99 1.62 28.95
N ASN A 150 4.99 2.49 29.05
CA ASN A 150 4.96 3.82 28.43
C ASN A 150 5.23 3.77 26.92
N ASP A 151 5.98 2.78 26.44
CA ASP A 151 6.36 2.67 25.03
C ASP A 151 5.13 2.35 24.18
N THR A 152 4.32 1.37 24.58
CA THR A 152 3.04 1.07 23.92
C THR A 152 2.08 2.25 23.97
N LYS A 153 2.01 2.98 25.10
CA LYS A 153 1.18 4.20 25.18
C LYS A 153 1.67 5.28 24.21
N HIS A 154 2.99 5.43 24.05
CA HIS A 154 3.58 6.34 23.09
C HIS A 154 3.25 5.94 21.65
N LEU A 155 3.39 4.66 21.30
CA LEU A 155 3.00 4.13 19.98
C LEU A 155 1.52 4.41 19.68
N VAL A 156 0.62 4.04 20.60
CA VAL A 156 -0.83 4.26 20.43
C VAL A 156 -1.14 5.73 20.21
N ASN A 157 -0.62 6.61 21.08
CA ASN A 157 -0.89 8.05 20.96
C ASN A 157 -0.32 8.64 19.66
N GLY A 158 0.88 8.24 19.26
CA GLY A 158 1.53 8.73 18.05
C GLY A 158 0.80 8.27 16.78
N ILE A 159 0.43 6.98 16.69
CA ILE A 159 -0.30 6.43 15.54
C ILE A 159 -1.69 7.05 15.41
N ILE A 160 -2.45 7.16 16.50
CA ILE A 160 -3.77 7.82 16.47
C ILE A 160 -3.64 9.29 16.08
N ALA A 161 -2.62 9.99 16.59
CA ALA A 161 -2.36 11.38 16.21
C ALA A 161 -1.94 11.52 14.74
N GLY A 162 -1.16 10.59 14.18
CA GLY A 162 -0.75 10.58 12.78
C GLY A 162 -1.92 10.37 11.83
N ILE A 163 -2.76 9.35 12.10
CA ILE A 163 -3.98 9.09 11.32
C ILE A 163 -4.91 10.31 11.35
N ALA A 164 -5.14 10.86 12.55
CA ALA A 164 -5.95 12.06 12.72
C ALA A 164 -5.34 13.27 12.01
N GLY A 165 -4.04 13.48 12.16
CA GLY A 165 -3.32 14.62 11.58
C GLY A 165 -3.46 14.66 10.07
N TYR A 166 -3.26 13.53 9.40
CA TYR A 166 -3.38 13.45 7.95
C TYR A 166 -4.84 13.54 7.49
N GLY A 167 -5.72 12.67 8.02
CA GLY A 167 -7.13 12.59 7.61
C GLY A 167 -7.91 13.89 7.84
N ASN A 168 -7.71 14.53 8.99
CA ASN A 168 -8.37 15.80 9.31
C ASN A 168 -7.89 16.94 8.40
N ALA A 169 -6.58 17.00 8.11
CA ALA A 169 -6.01 18.06 7.28
C ALA A 169 -6.45 17.96 5.81
N ILE A 170 -6.45 16.75 5.24
CA ILE A 170 -6.94 16.51 3.87
C ILE A 170 -8.48 16.58 3.78
N GLY A 171 -9.17 16.50 4.91
CA GLY A 171 -10.62 16.60 4.99
C GLY A 171 -11.34 15.34 4.52
N ILE A 172 -10.79 14.17 4.85
CA ILE A 172 -11.43 12.87 4.66
C ILE A 172 -11.68 12.24 6.04
N PRO A 173 -12.94 11.91 6.39
CA PRO A 173 -13.25 11.48 7.75
C PRO A 173 -12.79 10.04 8.02
N THR A 174 -12.22 9.80 9.20
CA THR A 174 -12.04 8.43 9.72
C THR A 174 -13.33 8.02 10.43
N VAL A 175 -14.07 7.07 9.83
CA VAL A 175 -15.47 6.79 10.18
C VAL A 175 -15.68 5.53 11.01
N GLY A 176 -14.65 4.69 11.14
CA GLY A 176 -14.72 3.43 11.87
C GLY A 176 -13.35 2.76 11.89
N GLY A 177 -13.31 1.56 12.45
CA GLY A 177 -12.07 0.84 12.64
C GLY A 177 -12.15 -0.08 13.85
N GLU A 178 -11.05 -0.78 14.12
CA GLU A 178 -10.93 -1.66 15.28
C GLU A 178 -9.54 -1.58 15.91
N ILE A 179 -9.49 -1.71 17.24
CA ILE A 179 -8.25 -1.62 18.01
C ILE A 179 -8.17 -2.81 18.97
N GLY A 180 -7.15 -3.64 18.77
CA GLY A 180 -6.85 -4.81 19.60
C GLY A 180 -5.54 -4.66 20.37
N PHE A 181 -5.53 -5.18 21.59
CA PHE A 181 -4.35 -5.23 22.45
C PHE A 181 -4.05 -6.68 22.80
N ASP A 182 -2.80 -7.11 22.58
CA ASP A 182 -2.28 -8.41 23.01
C ASP A 182 -0.75 -8.33 23.06
N ALA A 183 -0.12 -9.01 24.04
CA ALA A 183 1.32 -8.99 24.22
C ALA A 183 2.12 -9.45 22.99
N THR A 184 1.52 -10.24 22.09
CA THR A 184 2.20 -10.67 20.85
C THR A 184 2.55 -9.52 19.89
N TYR A 185 1.89 -8.36 20.02
CA TYR A 185 2.12 -7.17 19.19
C TYR A 185 3.02 -6.14 19.87
N GLN A 186 3.69 -6.51 20.97
CA GLN A 186 4.52 -5.60 21.76
C GLN A 186 5.71 -5.04 20.97
N GLU A 187 6.35 -5.89 20.17
CA GLU A 187 7.50 -5.51 19.34
C GLU A 187 7.04 -5.00 17.96
N ASN A 188 5.97 -5.59 17.43
CA ASN A 188 5.49 -5.37 16.07
C ASN A 188 4.02 -4.92 16.10
N PRO A 189 3.74 -3.61 16.23
CA PRO A 189 2.39 -3.10 16.08
C PRO A 189 1.91 -3.30 14.64
N LEU A 190 0.60 -3.52 14.47
CA LEU A 190 -0.02 -3.54 13.15
C LEU A 190 -0.82 -2.26 12.96
N VAL A 191 -0.57 -1.57 11.86
CA VAL A 191 -1.20 -0.29 11.49
C VAL A 191 -1.71 -0.45 10.07
N ASN A 192 -2.96 -0.89 9.95
CA ASN A 192 -3.62 -1.00 8.66
C ASN A 192 -4.63 0.13 8.51
N VAL A 193 -4.68 0.70 7.31
CA VAL A 193 -5.62 1.76 6.96
C VAL A 193 -6.37 1.33 5.71
N MET A 194 -7.69 1.47 5.75
CA MET A 194 -8.59 1.28 4.62
C MET A 194 -9.13 2.63 4.17
N ALA A 195 -9.19 2.86 2.86
CA ALA A 195 -9.90 4.01 2.31
C ALA A 195 -11.03 3.56 1.40
N VAL A 196 -12.08 4.38 1.35
CA VAL A 196 -13.26 4.18 0.50
C VAL A 196 -13.52 5.44 -0.31
N GLY A 197 -13.69 5.28 -1.62
CA GLY A 197 -14.02 6.34 -2.56
C GLY A 197 -15.25 6.05 -3.41
N LEU A 198 -15.78 7.09 -4.04
CA LEU A 198 -16.89 7.04 -4.97
C LEU A 198 -16.48 7.58 -6.34
N LEU A 199 -16.87 6.90 -7.42
CA LEU A 199 -16.82 7.45 -8.77
C LEU A 199 -18.09 7.16 -9.55
N ASN A 200 -18.31 7.93 -10.62
CA ASN A 200 -19.18 7.50 -11.69
C ASN A 200 -18.40 6.58 -12.61
N GLN A 201 -19.01 5.49 -13.09
CA GLN A 201 -18.32 4.47 -13.88
C GLN A 201 -17.64 5.03 -15.16
N ALA A 202 -18.16 6.13 -15.71
CA ALA A 202 -17.58 6.83 -16.85
C ALA A 202 -16.23 7.51 -16.53
N ASP A 203 -15.97 7.83 -15.27
CA ASP A 203 -14.75 8.50 -14.81
C ASP A 203 -13.65 7.49 -14.40
N MET A 204 -13.91 6.19 -14.52
CA MET A 204 -12.99 5.13 -14.08
C MET A 204 -11.69 5.16 -14.90
N GLN A 205 -10.56 5.20 -14.20
CA GLN A 205 -9.22 5.15 -14.80
C GLN A 205 -8.55 3.79 -14.55
N VAL A 206 -7.56 3.47 -15.37
CA VAL A 206 -6.70 2.27 -15.25
C VAL A 206 -5.23 2.68 -15.20
N GLY A 207 -4.40 1.89 -14.54
CA GLY A 207 -2.98 2.16 -14.35
C GLY A 207 -2.11 1.78 -15.55
N LYS A 208 -2.41 2.25 -16.77
CA LYS A 208 -1.73 1.77 -17.99
C LYS A 208 -0.97 2.83 -18.77
N ALA A 209 0.20 2.45 -19.28
CA ALA A 209 1.01 3.24 -20.21
C ALA A 209 0.79 2.79 -21.66
N GLU A 210 -0.41 3.05 -22.20
CA GLU A 210 -0.76 2.71 -23.58
C GLU A 210 -0.57 3.89 -24.55
N GLY A 211 -0.44 3.57 -25.84
CA GLY A 211 -0.33 4.53 -26.93
C GLY A 211 1.08 5.09 -27.10
N ILE A 212 1.78 4.57 -28.10
CA ILE A 212 3.16 4.96 -28.44
C ILE A 212 3.26 6.47 -28.66
N GLY A 213 4.26 7.11 -28.03
CA GLY A 213 4.50 8.55 -28.09
C GLY A 213 3.67 9.37 -27.10
N ASN A 214 2.73 8.76 -26.37
CA ASN A 214 2.08 9.43 -25.24
C ASN A 214 3.11 9.80 -24.17
N ARG A 215 2.83 10.89 -23.46
CA ARG A 215 3.78 11.55 -22.58
C ARG A 215 3.53 11.14 -21.14
N ILE A 216 4.61 10.99 -20.39
CA ILE A 216 4.57 10.63 -18.98
C ILE A 216 4.78 11.91 -18.17
N LEU A 217 3.74 12.33 -17.45
CA LEU A 217 3.74 13.51 -16.61
C LEU A 217 3.94 13.13 -15.14
N TYR A 218 4.93 13.75 -14.53
CA TYR A 218 5.16 13.74 -13.10
C TYR A 218 4.38 14.89 -12.45
N VAL A 219 3.58 14.59 -11.44
CA VAL A 219 2.75 15.56 -10.71
C VAL A 219 3.01 15.47 -9.20
N GLY A 220 3.07 16.63 -8.54
CA GLY A 220 3.06 16.72 -7.07
C GLY A 220 4.37 17.20 -6.47
N ALA A 221 4.75 16.63 -5.32
CA ALA A 221 5.93 17.03 -4.57
C ALA A 221 7.23 16.80 -5.36
N LYS A 222 8.32 17.48 -4.98
CA LYS A 222 9.64 17.24 -5.58
C LYS A 222 10.32 16.04 -4.92
N THR A 223 10.97 15.20 -5.72
CA THR A 223 11.74 14.04 -5.28
C THR A 223 12.93 14.45 -4.40
N GLY A 224 13.01 13.89 -3.20
CA GLY A 224 14.14 14.00 -2.27
C GLY A 224 14.71 12.62 -1.92
N ARG A 225 15.68 12.54 -1.00
CA ARG A 225 16.27 11.26 -0.53
C ARG A 225 15.42 10.61 0.56
N ASP A 226 14.13 10.52 0.32
CA ASP A 226 13.16 10.02 1.29
C ASP A 226 12.95 8.51 1.08
N GLY A 227 13.06 7.71 2.14
CA GLY A 227 12.68 6.31 2.12
C GLY A 227 13.37 5.46 1.04
N ILE A 228 14.56 5.83 0.57
CA ILE A 228 15.32 4.99 -0.35
C ILE A 228 15.63 3.69 0.39
N HIS A 229 15.23 2.55 -0.20
CA HIS A 229 15.16 1.22 0.43
C HIS A 229 13.95 0.95 1.34
N GLY A 230 12.90 1.78 1.34
CA GLY A 230 11.70 1.57 2.16
C GLY A 230 11.02 0.23 1.90
N ALA A 231 10.82 -0.14 0.62
CA ALA A 231 10.31 -1.46 0.23
C ALA A 231 11.17 -2.64 0.73
N THR A 232 12.49 -2.51 0.67
CA THR A 232 13.43 -3.51 1.20
C THR A 232 13.40 -3.55 2.73
N PHE A 233 13.37 -2.38 3.37
CA PHE A 233 13.33 -2.21 4.82
C PHE A 233 12.06 -2.83 5.41
N ALA A 234 10.90 -2.61 4.78
CA ALA A 234 9.64 -3.23 5.14
C ALA A 234 9.64 -4.76 4.98
N SER A 235 10.64 -5.32 4.27
CA SER A 235 10.85 -6.75 4.07
C SER A 235 11.95 -7.34 4.97
N SER A 236 12.56 -6.55 5.88
CA SER A 236 13.68 -6.96 6.73
C SER A 236 13.31 -7.10 8.22
N ASP A 237 14.04 -7.93 8.98
CA ASP A 237 13.80 -8.17 10.41
C ASP A 237 14.08 -6.93 11.29
N PHE A 238 13.36 -6.82 12.41
CA PHE A 238 13.56 -5.80 13.46
C PHE A 238 14.87 -6.04 14.24
N ASP A 239 16.03 -5.78 13.64
CA ASP A 239 17.29 -5.74 14.41
C ASP A 239 17.67 -4.31 14.85
N SER A 240 18.37 -4.28 15.98
CA SER A 240 18.69 -3.24 16.99
C SER A 240 19.21 -1.84 16.55
N GLY A 241 18.83 -1.33 15.38
CA GLY A 241 19.27 -0.04 14.80
C GLY A 241 18.26 1.11 14.84
N VAL A 242 17.28 1.11 15.75
CA VAL A 242 16.11 2.03 15.75
C VAL A 242 16.47 3.52 15.58
N GLU A 243 17.57 4.01 16.15
CA GLU A 243 17.97 5.43 16.02
C GLU A 243 18.45 5.83 14.62
N LYS A 244 19.14 4.94 13.87
CA LYS A 244 19.56 5.24 12.49
C LYS A 244 18.39 5.20 11.50
N ASN A 245 17.30 4.54 11.86
CA ASN A 245 16.18 4.27 10.96
C ASN A 245 15.07 5.34 11.04
N ARG A 246 15.06 6.18 12.07
CA ARG A 246 14.07 7.28 12.18
C ARG A 246 14.15 8.30 11.05
N SER A 247 15.35 8.62 10.57
CA SER A 247 15.54 9.56 9.45
C SER A 247 15.10 8.98 8.10
N ALA A 248 14.85 7.66 8.02
CA ALA A 248 14.35 7.01 6.82
C ALA A 248 12.81 7.06 6.73
N VAL A 249 12.12 7.36 7.83
CA VAL A 249 10.66 7.49 7.83
C VAL A 249 10.28 8.80 7.17
N GLN A 250 9.43 8.69 6.15
CA GLN A 250 8.98 9.80 5.33
C GLN A 250 8.03 10.69 6.12
N VAL A 251 8.06 11.99 5.85
CA VAL A 251 7.09 12.96 6.40
C VAL A 251 6.06 13.26 5.33
N GLY A 252 4.78 13.13 5.67
CA GLY A 252 3.69 13.42 4.75
C GLY A 252 3.23 14.89 4.79
N ASP A 253 2.83 15.44 3.64
CA ASP A 253 2.19 16.75 3.53
C ASP A 253 0.71 16.62 3.10
N PRO A 254 -0.23 16.46 4.05
CA PRO A 254 -1.64 16.30 3.73
C PRO A 254 -2.27 17.52 3.04
N PHE A 255 -1.66 18.70 3.16
CA PHE A 255 -2.15 19.91 2.48
C PHE A 255 -1.77 19.89 1.00
N LEU A 256 -0.55 19.43 0.69
CA LEU A 256 -0.14 19.21 -0.69
C LEU A 256 -0.93 18.05 -1.32
N GLU A 257 -1.10 16.94 -0.60
CA GLU A 257 -1.92 15.80 -1.05
C GLU A 257 -3.36 16.23 -1.37
N LYS A 258 -3.93 17.15 -0.58
CA LYS A 258 -5.25 17.73 -0.86
C LYS A 258 -5.29 18.40 -2.23
N LEU A 259 -4.28 19.19 -2.57
CA LEU A 259 -4.17 19.83 -3.88
C LEU A 259 -4.00 18.78 -4.99
N VAL A 260 -3.13 17.79 -4.78
CA VAL A 260 -2.86 16.71 -5.75
C VAL A 260 -4.11 15.88 -6.01
N MET A 261 -4.83 15.48 -4.96
CA MET A 261 -6.10 14.74 -5.05
C MET A 261 -7.15 15.54 -5.81
N ASP A 262 -7.42 16.79 -5.42
CA ASP A 262 -8.47 17.60 -6.04
C ASP A 262 -8.14 17.92 -7.51
N ALA A 263 -6.87 18.22 -7.82
CA ALA A 263 -6.42 18.48 -9.19
C ALA A 263 -6.46 17.23 -10.07
N THR A 264 -6.04 16.06 -9.55
CA THR A 264 -6.10 14.78 -10.27
C THR A 264 -7.54 14.40 -10.59
N ILE A 265 -8.44 14.44 -9.60
CA ILE A 265 -9.86 14.14 -9.82
C ILE A 265 -10.49 15.12 -10.81
N LYS A 266 -10.13 16.41 -10.73
CA LYS A 266 -10.59 17.42 -11.69
C LYS A 266 -10.09 17.12 -13.10
N ALA A 267 -8.80 16.79 -13.25
CA ALA A 267 -8.20 16.44 -14.54
C ALA A 267 -8.88 15.22 -15.16
N ILE A 268 -9.17 14.17 -14.38
CA ILE A 268 -9.89 12.98 -14.84
C ILE A 268 -11.31 13.33 -15.31
N ARG A 269 -12.03 14.18 -14.57
CA ARG A 269 -13.41 14.57 -14.96
C ARG A 269 -13.47 15.47 -16.19
N GLU A 270 -12.52 16.40 -16.32
CA GLU A 270 -12.51 17.40 -17.40
C GLU A 270 -11.79 16.90 -18.65
N HIS A 271 -10.81 16.01 -18.49
CA HIS A 271 -9.88 15.56 -19.53
C HIS A 271 -9.68 14.02 -19.54
N GLY A 272 -10.65 13.25 -19.03
CA GLY A 272 -10.54 11.79 -18.95
C GLY A 272 -10.28 11.08 -20.29
N ASP A 273 -10.79 11.64 -21.40
CA ASP A 273 -10.49 11.12 -22.75
C ASP A 273 -9.05 11.42 -23.21
N GLU A 274 -8.35 12.33 -22.55
CA GLU A 274 -6.99 12.79 -22.88
C GLU A 274 -5.93 12.13 -21.99
N ILE A 275 -6.36 11.62 -20.83
CA ILE A 275 -5.57 10.85 -19.86
C ILE A 275 -5.74 9.37 -20.19
N VAL A 276 -4.62 8.66 -20.37
CA VAL A 276 -4.60 7.24 -20.72
C VAL A 276 -4.41 6.36 -19.49
N GLY A 277 -3.66 6.85 -18.50
CA GLY A 277 -3.49 6.16 -17.25
C GLY A 277 -3.03 7.08 -16.14
N VAL A 278 -3.31 6.66 -14.91
CA VAL A 278 -2.97 7.37 -13.69
C VAL A 278 -2.47 6.35 -12.68
N GLN A 279 -1.33 6.62 -12.05
CA GLN A 279 -0.75 5.75 -11.03
C GLN A 279 -0.20 6.61 -9.90
N ASP A 280 -0.37 6.15 -8.66
CA ASP A 280 0.31 6.75 -7.51
C ASP A 280 1.78 6.36 -7.48
N MET A 281 2.58 7.13 -6.75
CA MET A 281 3.98 6.79 -6.47
C MET A 281 4.15 6.48 -4.99
N GLY A 282 4.19 5.19 -4.66
CA GLY A 282 4.39 4.65 -3.33
C GLY A 282 5.75 3.99 -3.14
N ALA A 283 5.74 2.74 -2.68
CA ALA A 283 6.94 1.94 -2.45
C ALA A 283 7.72 1.74 -3.76
N ALA A 284 9.06 1.78 -3.66
CA ALA A 284 9.97 1.82 -4.81
C ALA A 284 9.79 3.03 -5.76
N GLY A 285 8.93 4.01 -5.42
CA GLY A 285 8.93 5.33 -6.04
C GLY A 285 8.56 5.35 -7.52
N LEU A 286 9.43 5.97 -8.33
CA LEU A 286 9.16 6.21 -9.75
C LEU A 286 9.25 4.92 -10.58
N VAL A 287 10.11 3.97 -10.18
CA VAL A 287 10.32 2.75 -10.95
C VAL A 287 9.13 1.82 -10.87
N SER A 288 8.54 1.62 -9.69
CA SER A 288 7.34 0.75 -9.55
C SER A 288 6.21 1.28 -10.40
N SER A 289 5.82 2.54 -10.20
CA SER A 289 4.71 3.15 -10.92
C SER A 289 4.91 3.11 -12.44
N SER A 290 6.06 3.57 -12.95
CA SER A 290 6.23 3.66 -14.41
C SER A 290 6.52 2.31 -15.09
N ALA A 291 7.21 1.37 -14.42
CA ALA A 291 7.46 0.05 -14.98
C ALA A 291 6.22 -0.84 -14.94
N GLU A 292 5.41 -0.78 -13.88
CA GLU A 292 4.15 -1.53 -13.79
C GLU A 292 3.15 -1.06 -14.84
N MET A 293 2.97 0.26 -14.99
CA MET A 293 2.11 0.82 -16.04
C MET A 293 2.53 0.35 -17.45
N ALA A 294 3.83 0.20 -17.69
CA ALA A 294 4.38 -0.28 -18.96
C ALA A 294 4.17 -1.78 -19.15
N ASP A 295 4.39 -2.61 -18.12
CA ASP A 295 4.20 -4.06 -18.20
C ASP A 295 2.73 -4.43 -18.43
N GLU A 296 1.80 -3.75 -17.75
CA GLU A 296 0.36 -3.98 -17.92
C GLU A 296 -0.14 -3.63 -19.32
N ALA A 297 0.49 -2.66 -19.98
CA ALA A 297 0.21 -2.24 -21.35
C ALA A 297 1.00 -3.06 -22.40
N GLY A 298 2.03 -3.80 -21.99
CA GLY A 298 2.97 -4.47 -22.90
C GLY A 298 3.82 -3.48 -23.71
N THR A 299 4.16 -2.33 -23.14
CA THR A 299 4.92 -1.24 -23.78
C THR A 299 6.31 -1.07 -23.18
N GLY A 300 7.13 -0.21 -23.79
CA GLY A 300 8.34 0.33 -23.19
C GLY A 300 8.10 1.73 -22.63
N VAL A 301 9.06 2.24 -21.84
CA VAL A 301 9.06 3.62 -21.35
C VAL A 301 10.47 4.19 -21.36
N HIS A 302 10.59 5.42 -21.86
CA HIS A 302 11.85 6.16 -21.89
C HIS A 302 11.70 7.41 -21.03
N LEU A 303 12.48 7.51 -19.95
CA LEU A 303 12.42 8.62 -19.00
C LEU A 303 13.72 9.46 -19.01
N ASP A 304 13.54 10.78 -19.01
CA ASP A 304 14.60 11.76 -18.84
C ASP A 304 14.66 12.25 -17.39
N LEU A 305 15.61 11.72 -16.64
CA LEU A 305 15.79 12.01 -15.22
C LEU A 305 16.26 13.43 -14.94
N ASP A 306 16.75 14.17 -15.96
CA ASP A 306 17.05 15.59 -15.81
C ASP A 306 15.79 16.45 -15.62
N LYS A 307 14.62 15.93 -16.03
CA LYS A 307 13.33 16.62 -15.91
C LYS A 307 12.58 16.29 -14.63
N VAL A 308 12.95 15.23 -13.92
CA VAL A 308 12.31 14.84 -12.66
C VAL A 308 12.50 15.98 -11.64
N PRO A 309 11.42 16.55 -11.06
CA PRO A 309 11.54 17.63 -10.08
C PRO A 309 12.29 17.18 -8.82
N GLN A 310 13.36 17.89 -8.45
CA GLN A 310 14.23 17.51 -7.33
C GLN A 310 14.16 18.53 -6.19
N ARG A 311 14.06 18.05 -4.95
CA ARG A 311 14.15 18.87 -3.72
C ARG A 311 15.60 19.07 -3.31
N GLU A 312 16.44 18.06 -3.54
CA GLU A 312 17.85 18.05 -3.19
C GLU A 312 18.73 18.15 -4.43
N THR A 313 19.91 18.76 -4.27
CA THR A 313 20.90 18.85 -5.34
C THR A 313 21.69 17.56 -5.50
N ASN A 314 22.22 17.34 -6.70
CA ASN A 314 23.13 16.24 -7.02
C ASN A 314 22.56 14.86 -6.68
N MET A 315 21.27 14.66 -6.89
CA MET A 315 20.69 13.32 -6.77
C MET A 315 21.18 12.43 -7.92
N THR A 316 21.44 11.17 -7.61
CA THR A 316 21.83 10.17 -8.61
C THR A 316 20.60 9.56 -9.30
N PRO A 317 20.75 8.90 -10.48
CA PRO A 317 19.65 8.17 -11.09
C PRO A 317 19.02 7.15 -10.15
N TYR A 318 19.87 6.43 -9.41
CA TYR A 318 19.46 5.49 -8.37
C TYR A 318 18.54 6.15 -7.32
N GLU A 319 18.95 7.30 -6.77
CA GLU A 319 18.18 8.02 -5.75
C GLU A 319 16.86 8.59 -6.32
N LEU A 320 16.88 9.11 -7.55
CA LEU A 320 15.68 9.67 -8.19
C LEU A 320 14.62 8.60 -8.46
N MET A 321 15.04 7.40 -8.86
CA MET A 321 14.13 6.32 -9.20
C MET A 321 13.53 5.64 -7.96
N LEU A 322 14.34 5.43 -6.93
CA LEU A 322 13.97 4.65 -5.74
C LEU A 322 13.50 5.50 -4.55
N SER A 323 13.54 6.82 -4.68
CA SER A 323 12.97 7.71 -3.68
C SER A 323 11.47 7.45 -3.52
N GLU A 324 11.04 7.35 -2.27
CA GLU A 324 9.66 7.16 -1.85
C GLU A 324 9.10 8.47 -1.24
N SER A 325 9.55 9.64 -1.71
CA SER A 325 8.93 10.93 -1.37
C SER A 325 7.41 10.86 -1.57
N GLN A 326 6.66 11.47 -0.66
CA GLN A 326 5.20 11.41 -0.63
C GLN A 326 4.55 12.43 -1.58
N GLU A 327 3.22 12.35 -1.74
CA GLU A 327 2.39 13.28 -2.53
C GLU A 327 2.79 13.39 -4.02
N ARG A 328 3.05 12.25 -4.67
CA ARG A 328 3.44 12.19 -6.08
C ARG A 328 2.54 11.25 -6.88
N MET A 329 2.29 11.65 -8.13
CA MET A 329 1.46 10.94 -9.10
C MET A 329 2.15 10.89 -10.45
N LEU A 330 1.90 9.82 -11.19
CA LEU A 330 2.23 9.68 -12.60
C LEU A 330 0.96 9.66 -13.45
N LEU A 331 0.97 10.43 -14.54
CA LEU A 331 -0.10 10.42 -15.54
C LEU A 331 0.49 10.13 -16.91
N VAL A 332 -0.18 9.29 -17.68
CA VAL A 332 0.10 9.08 -19.10
C VAL A 332 -0.93 9.87 -19.89
N VAL A 333 -0.47 10.81 -20.72
CA VAL A 333 -1.33 11.79 -21.39
C VAL A 333 -1.06 11.76 -22.90
N LYS A 334 -2.11 11.94 -23.69
CA LYS A 334 -1.98 12.09 -25.15
C LYS A 334 -1.03 13.22 -25.50
N ALA A 335 -0.12 12.98 -26.43
CA ALA A 335 0.97 13.92 -26.73
C ALA A 335 0.51 15.32 -27.14
N ASP A 336 -0.62 15.44 -27.83
CA ASP A 336 -1.22 16.72 -28.24
C ASP A 336 -2.03 17.42 -27.12
N ARG A 337 -2.12 16.80 -25.92
CA ARG A 337 -2.95 17.23 -24.79
C ARG A 337 -2.18 17.56 -23.51
N VAL A 338 -0.86 17.42 -23.51
CA VAL A 338 -0.02 17.73 -22.34
C VAL A 338 -0.29 19.14 -21.79
N ALA A 339 -0.37 20.15 -22.65
CA ALA A 339 -0.56 21.53 -22.21
C ALA A 339 -1.91 21.74 -21.49
N GLN A 340 -2.97 21.14 -22.01
CA GLN A 340 -4.32 21.22 -21.47
C GLN A 340 -4.39 20.54 -20.09
N VAL A 341 -3.88 19.32 -19.98
CA VAL A 341 -3.88 18.57 -18.71
C VAL A 341 -2.96 19.24 -17.68
N SER A 342 -1.76 19.68 -18.07
CA SER A 342 -0.84 20.38 -17.16
C SER A 342 -1.42 21.70 -16.63
N GLN A 343 -2.30 22.37 -17.38
CA GLN A 343 -2.95 23.59 -16.93
C GLN A 343 -3.85 23.37 -15.71
N VAL A 344 -4.52 22.21 -15.62
CA VAL A 344 -5.37 21.86 -14.46
C VAL A 344 -4.55 21.85 -13.17
N PHE A 345 -3.34 21.28 -13.22
CA PHE A 345 -2.42 21.24 -12.09
C PHE A 345 -1.82 22.62 -11.80
N ALA A 346 -1.45 23.38 -12.83
CA ALA A 346 -0.94 24.74 -12.67
C ALA A 346 -1.96 25.68 -11.99
N ASP A 347 -3.25 25.57 -12.33
CA ASP A 347 -4.34 26.32 -11.71
C ASP A 347 -4.50 26.01 -10.21
N ALA A 348 -4.13 24.79 -9.81
CA ALA A 348 -4.10 24.35 -8.40
C ALA A 348 -2.78 24.70 -7.69
N GLY A 349 -1.84 25.36 -8.37
CA GLY A 349 -0.52 25.70 -7.83
C GLY A 349 0.47 24.52 -7.81
N LEU A 350 0.20 23.46 -8.59
CA LEU A 350 1.04 22.27 -8.70
C LEU A 350 1.87 22.29 -9.97
N SER A 351 2.97 21.53 -9.97
CA SER A 351 3.80 21.29 -11.15
C SER A 351 3.41 19.98 -11.81
N ALA A 352 3.17 20.00 -13.11
CA ALA A 352 3.02 18.81 -13.96
C ALA A 352 4.12 18.83 -15.04
N VAL A 353 5.10 17.94 -14.91
CA VAL A 353 6.32 17.95 -15.74
C VAL A 353 6.35 16.72 -16.64
N ASP A 354 6.50 16.94 -17.95
CA ASP A 354 6.76 15.86 -18.90
C ASP A 354 8.18 15.33 -18.71
N ILE A 355 8.27 14.11 -18.19
CA ILE A 355 9.53 13.44 -17.87
C ILE A 355 9.88 12.33 -18.86
N GLY A 356 9.03 12.00 -19.82
CA GLY A 356 9.28 10.83 -20.66
C GLY A 356 8.14 10.46 -21.59
N GLU A 357 8.26 9.29 -22.22
CA GLU A 357 7.31 8.79 -23.21
C GLU A 357 7.13 7.28 -23.18
N VAL A 358 5.99 6.85 -23.70
CA VAL A 358 5.66 5.46 -23.97
C VAL A 358 6.25 5.03 -25.32
N THR A 359 6.92 3.87 -25.35
CA THR A 359 7.60 3.30 -26.52
C THR A 359 7.08 1.90 -26.87
N ASP A 360 7.46 1.38 -28.03
CA ASP A 360 7.05 0.05 -28.54
C ASP A 360 8.15 -1.01 -28.48
N ASP A 361 9.31 -0.67 -27.93
CA ASP A 361 10.49 -1.55 -27.84
C ASP A 361 10.46 -2.49 -26.63
N GLY A 362 9.51 -2.31 -25.70
CA GLY A 362 9.41 -3.08 -24.46
C GLY A 362 10.55 -2.81 -23.48
N LYS A 363 11.32 -1.73 -23.69
CA LYS A 363 12.48 -1.37 -22.88
C LYS A 363 12.13 -0.33 -21.83
N TYR A 364 12.77 -0.45 -20.68
CA TYR A 364 12.78 0.53 -19.61
C TYR A 364 14.09 1.31 -19.69
N VAL A 365 14.07 2.44 -20.39
CA VAL A 365 15.28 3.24 -20.68
C VAL A 365 15.29 4.50 -19.84
N LEU A 366 16.39 4.73 -19.13
CA LEU A 366 16.61 5.94 -18.35
C LEU A 366 17.76 6.73 -18.93
N SER A 367 17.55 8.02 -19.18
CA SER A 367 18.62 8.96 -19.52
C SER A 367 18.86 9.99 -18.42
N PHE A 368 20.12 10.31 -18.16
CA PHE A 368 20.53 11.33 -17.20
C PHE A 368 21.82 12.00 -17.66
N LYS A 369 21.83 13.34 -17.68
CA LYS A 369 22.97 14.18 -18.11
C LYS A 369 23.54 13.76 -19.47
N GLY A 370 22.65 13.42 -20.40
CA GLY A 370 22.99 12.97 -21.75
C GLY A 370 23.60 11.58 -21.85
N GLN A 371 23.49 10.75 -20.81
CA GLN A 371 23.92 9.35 -20.80
C GLN A 371 22.75 8.43 -20.53
N GLN A 372 22.75 7.25 -21.16
CA GLN A 372 21.83 6.16 -20.81
C GLN A 372 22.34 5.50 -19.53
N VAL A 373 21.53 5.54 -18.47
CA VAL A 373 21.88 5.06 -17.13
C VAL A 373 21.14 3.79 -16.73
N ALA A 374 20.11 3.39 -17.48
CA ALA A 374 19.52 2.06 -17.43
C ALA A 374 18.92 1.68 -18.79
N ASP A 375 19.00 0.39 -19.12
CA ASP A 375 18.33 -0.23 -20.28
C ASP A 375 18.12 -1.71 -19.98
N VAL A 376 16.88 -2.00 -19.58
CA VAL A 376 16.42 -3.32 -19.15
C VAL A 376 15.05 -3.61 -19.76
N ASP A 377 14.66 -4.89 -19.84
CA ASP A 377 13.32 -5.25 -20.31
C ASP A 377 12.27 -4.95 -19.25
N VAL A 378 11.21 -4.23 -19.62
CA VAL A 378 10.09 -3.89 -18.71
C VAL A 378 9.53 -5.15 -18.07
N ASN A 379 9.24 -6.17 -18.87
CA ASN A 379 8.63 -7.41 -18.39
C ASN A 379 9.53 -8.15 -17.40
N TYR A 380 10.84 -8.19 -17.64
CA TYR A 380 11.77 -8.89 -16.75
C TYR A 380 12.01 -8.11 -15.45
N LEU A 381 12.00 -6.78 -15.51
CA LEU A 381 12.09 -5.91 -14.33
C LEU A 381 10.91 -6.12 -13.38
N THR A 382 9.69 -6.29 -13.90
CA THR A 382 8.45 -6.36 -13.12
C THR A 382 8.02 -7.77 -12.73
N ASN A 383 8.50 -8.82 -13.42
CA ASN A 383 8.06 -10.20 -13.20
C ASN A 383 9.20 -11.10 -12.69
N PRO A 384 9.55 -11.03 -11.39
CA PRO A 384 10.53 -11.94 -10.82
C PRO A 384 10.08 -13.41 -10.91
N PRO A 385 11.04 -14.35 -10.91
CA PRO A 385 10.75 -15.76 -10.75
C PRO A 385 9.92 -16.03 -9.49
N LYS A 386 8.81 -16.74 -9.64
CA LYS A 386 7.96 -17.14 -8.50
C LYS A 386 8.72 -18.13 -7.63
N GLN A 387 8.64 -17.93 -6.32
CA GLN A 387 9.24 -18.84 -5.35
C GLN A 387 8.19 -19.82 -4.80
N VAL A 388 8.46 -21.12 -4.94
CA VAL A 388 7.65 -22.16 -4.30
C VAL A 388 8.28 -22.50 -2.97
N MET A 389 7.60 -22.09 -1.91
CA MET A 389 8.05 -22.31 -0.55
C MET A 389 7.56 -23.64 0.01
N GLN A 390 8.40 -24.32 0.78
CA GLN A 390 8.02 -25.55 1.50
C GLN A 390 7.05 -25.21 2.65
N GLN A 391 6.02 -26.03 2.81
CA GLN A 391 4.97 -25.83 3.81
C GLN A 391 5.05 -26.90 4.91
N SER A 392 4.97 -26.51 6.18
CA SER A 392 4.75 -27.43 7.30
C SER A 392 3.73 -26.85 8.28
N LYS A 393 3.07 -27.72 9.05
CA LYS A 393 2.14 -27.29 10.11
C LYS A 393 2.95 -26.77 11.31
N PRO A 394 2.68 -25.55 11.82
CA PRO A 394 3.30 -25.06 13.04
C PRO A 394 3.16 -26.04 14.22
N GLN A 395 4.24 -26.22 14.98
CA GLN A 395 4.25 -27.13 16.12
C GLN A 395 3.18 -26.78 17.18
N HIS A 396 2.93 -25.49 17.43
CA HIS A 396 1.92 -25.06 18.42
C HIS A 396 0.49 -25.49 18.05
N LEU A 397 0.22 -25.77 16.76
CA LEU A 397 -1.06 -26.32 16.29
C LEU A 397 -1.10 -27.86 16.39
N ASN A 398 0.03 -28.52 16.65
CA ASN A 398 0.07 -29.95 16.96
C ASN A 398 -0.17 -30.20 18.45
N ASP A 399 0.10 -29.21 19.28
CA ASP A 399 -0.16 -29.21 20.72
C ASP A 399 -1.65 -28.93 21.03
N GLU A 400 -2.57 -29.32 20.14
CA GLU A 400 -4.01 -29.39 20.39
C GLU A 400 -4.28 -30.46 21.46
N GLY A 401 -3.88 -30.17 22.69
CA GLY A 401 -4.23 -30.97 23.84
C GLY A 401 -5.74 -30.95 24.00
N ASN A 402 -6.34 -32.12 24.23
CA ASN A 402 -7.76 -32.31 24.55
C ASN A 402 -8.25 -31.55 25.81
N ASN A 403 -7.43 -30.67 26.40
CA ASN A 403 -7.76 -29.87 27.56
C ASN A 403 -8.21 -28.47 27.12
N GLN A 404 -9.44 -28.39 26.63
CA GLN A 404 -10.09 -27.09 26.43
C GLN A 404 -10.14 -26.35 27.77
N TYR A 405 -9.54 -25.16 27.82
CA TYR A 405 -9.64 -24.30 29.00
C TYR A 405 -11.11 -24.02 29.31
N GLN A 406 -11.55 -24.35 30.52
CA GLN A 406 -12.86 -23.99 31.02
C GLN A 406 -12.71 -22.93 32.10
N PRO A 407 -13.21 -21.70 31.88
CA PRO A 407 -13.14 -20.68 32.91
C PRO A 407 -13.99 -21.09 34.11
N GLN A 408 -13.42 -21.03 35.30
CA GLN A 408 -14.21 -21.14 36.54
C GLN A 408 -14.74 -19.76 36.90
N ILE A 409 -16.04 -19.55 36.69
CA ILE A 409 -16.71 -18.29 37.02
C ILE A 409 -17.29 -18.41 38.43
N THR A 410 -16.58 -17.88 39.42
CA THR A 410 -17.04 -17.84 40.82
C THR A 410 -17.90 -16.62 41.13
N ASP A 411 -17.63 -15.49 40.45
CA ASP A 411 -18.43 -14.25 40.51
C ASP A 411 -18.59 -13.68 39.09
N ALA A 412 -19.82 -13.73 38.56
CA ALA A 412 -20.13 -13.23 37.23
C ALA A 412 -20.02 -11.70 37.11
N SER A 413 -20.31 -10.96 38.19
CA SER A 413 -20.27 -9.49 38.20
C SER A 413 -18.83 -9.00 38.17
N GLU A 414 -17.96 -9.63 38.98
CA GLU A 414 -16.52 -9.35 38.97
C GLU A 414 -15.90 -9.75 37.63
N THR A 415 -16.28 -10.91 37.09
CA THR A 415 -15.80 -11.37 35.78
C THR A 415 -16.18 -10.39 34.68
N LEU A 416 -17.45 -9.97 34.59
CA LEU A 416 -17.90 -8.98 33.61
C LEU A 416 -17.17 -7.65 33.78
N THR A 417 -17.03 -7.17 35.03
CA THR A 417 -16.30 -5.93 35.32
C THR A 417 -14.84 -6.02 34.90
N SER A 418 -14.21 -7.18 35.04
CA SER A 418 -12.83 -7.43 34.62
C SER A 418 -12.69 -7.47 33.11
N LEU A 419 -13.65 -8.09 32.41
CA LEU A 419 -13.70 -8.09 30.94
C LEU A 419 -13.85 -6.66 30.39
N LEU A 420 -14.77 -5.86 30.93
CA LEU A 420 -14.99 -4.47 30.51
C LEU A 420 -13.77 -3.56 30.76
N LYS A 421 -12.86 -3.95 31.65
CA LYS A 421 -11.59 -3.23 31.91
C LYS A 421 -10.47 -3.62 30.94
N GLN A 422 -10.58 -4.73 30.19
CA GLN A 422 -9.56 -5.11 29.23
C GLN A 422 -9.50 -4.08 28.10
N SER A 423 -8.30 -3.63 27.74
CA SER A 423 -8.07 -2.57 26.75
C SER A 423 -8.77 -2.85 25.42
N THR A 424 -8.83 -4.12 24.99
CA THR A 424 -9.52 -4.57 23.77
C THR A 424 -11.04 -4.40 23.84
N ILE A 425 -11.66 -4.60 25.01
CA ILE A 425 -13.13 -4.53 25.20
C ILE A 425 -13.57 -3.11 25.62
N ALA A 426 -12.76 -2.41 26.39
CA ALA A 426 -13.05 -1.09 26.92
C ALA A 426 -13.40 -0.07 25.81
N SER A 427 -14.14 0.98 26.17
CA SER A 427 -14.51 2.04 25.22
C SER A 427 -13.27 2.66 24.55
N LYS A 428 -13.33 2.82 23.23
CA LYS A 428 -12.31 3.49 22.41
C LYS A 428 -12.64 4.96 22.11
N ALA A 429 -13.70 5.50 22.73
CA ALA A 429 -14.17 6.86 22.47
C ALA A 429 -13.08 7.93 22.65
N ASP A 430 -12.16 7.73 23.61
CA ASP A 430 -11.04 8.64 23.84
C ASP A 430 -10.00 8.64 22.72
N LEU A 431 -9.93 7.59 21.90
CA LEU A 431 -9.06 7.54 20.71
C LEU A 431 -9.80 8.11 19.50
N PHE A 432 -11.06 7.71 19.30
CA PHE A 432 -11.86 8.16 18.15
C PHE A 432 -12.19 9.65 18.15
N LYS A 433 -12.18 10.33 19.31
CA LYS A 433 -12.42 11.79 19.38
C LYS A 433 -11.34 12.62 18.67
N HIS A 434 -10.18 12.04 18.38
CA HIS A 434 -9.12 12.69 17.61
C HIS A 434 -9.45 12.76 16.11
N PHE A 435 -10.30 11.85 15.64
CA PHE A 435 -10.73 11.78 14.25
C PHE A 435 -11.93 12.70 14.00
N ASP A 436 -11.85 13.48 12.92
CA ASP A 436 -13.06 14.03 12.35
C ASP A 436 -13.83 12.91 11.65
N SER A 437 -15.04 12.62 12.14
CA SER A 437 -15.94 11.63 11.55
C SER A 437 -17.11 12.26 10.78
N MET A 438 -17.16 13.59 10.65
CA MET A 438 -18.31 14.36 10.19
C MET A 438 -18.02 15.32 9.04
N VAL A 439 -16.77 15.49 8.64
CA VAL A 439 -16.38 16.26 7.45
C VAL A 439 -17.18 15.75 6.23
N LYS A 440 -17.60 16.71 5.38
CA LYS A 440 -18.59 16.54 4.28
C LYS A 440 -20.02 16.20 4.74
N THR A 441 -20.28 16.05 6.05
CA THR A 441 -21.59 15.82 6.69
C THR A 441 -22.35 14.61 6.14
N ASN A 442 -21.65 13.51 5.85
CA ASN A 442 -22.25 12.32 5.26
C ASN A 442 -22.36 11.10 6.18
N THR A 443 -21.60 11.08 7.26
CA THR A 443 -21.61 9.98 8.22
C THR A 443 -22.92 9.96 8.99
N VAL A 444 -23.65 8.84 8.87
CA VAL A 444 -24.93 8.56 9.53
C VAL A 444 -24.69 7.76 10.80
N ILE A 445 -23.96 6.65 10.70
CA ILE A 445 -23.47 5.88 11.84
C ILE A 445 -21.99 6.18 12.01
N LYS A 446 -21.66 6.75 13.18
CA LYS A 446 -20.32 7.20 13.60
C LYS A 446 -19.50 6.05 14.21
N PRO A 447 -18.19 6.25 14.45
CA PRO A 447 -17.40 5.29 15.23
C PRO A 447 -18.09 4.91 16.55
N GLY A 448 -18.00 3.62 16.91
CA GLY A 448 -18.62 3.05 18.12
C GLY A 448 -19.90 2.25 17.89
N GLY A 449 -20.44 2.22 16.67
CA GLY A 449 -21.41 1.21 16.23
C GLY A 449 -20.73 -0.01 15.60
N ASP A 450 -21.52 -1.03 15.22
CA ASP A 450 -20.99 -2.26 14.60
C ASP A 450 -20.29 -2.01 13.26
N ALA A 451 -20.81 -1.08 12.44
CA ALA A 451 -20.16 -0.61 11.22
C ALA A 451 -20.46 0.86 10.96
N ALA A 452 -19.56 1.54 10.25
CA ALA A 452 -19.79 2.91 9.81
C ALA A 452 -20.80 2.93 8.65
N LEU A 453 -21.65 3.96 8.60
CA LEU A 453 -22.63 4.15 7.51
C LEU A 453 -22.52 5.55 6.95
N VAL A 454 -22.18 5.68 5.67
CA VAL A 454 -21.93 6.95 4.98
C VAL A 454 -22.95 7.13 3.86
N ARG A 455 -23.73 8.22 3.89
CA ARG A 455 -24.72 8.52 2.84
C ARG A 455 -24.05 9.00 1.55
N ILE A 456 -24.64 8.64 0.42
CA ILE A 456 -24.27 9.18 -0.90
C ILE A 456 -25.19 10.37 -1.21
N LYS A 457 -24.66 11.59 -1.12
CA LYS A 457 -25.45 12.82 -1.36
C LYS A 457 -26.13 12.81 -2.73
N GLY A 458 -27.36 13.33 -2.77
CA GLY A 458 -28.16 13.39 -3.99
C GLY A 458 -28.85 12.06 -4.34
N THR A 459 -28.67 11.03 -3.53
CA THR A 459 -29.30 9.71 -3.72
C THR A 459 -29.98 9.25 -2.43
N SER A 460 -30.70 8.12 -2.50
CA SER A 460 -31.19 7.38 -1.32
C SER A 460 -30.23 6.28 -0.85
N LYS A 461 -29.03 6.19 -1.44
CA LYS A 461 -28.03 5.14 -1.14
C LYS A 461 -27.14 5.55 0.03
N ALA A 462 -26.65 4.55 0.75
CA ALA A 462 -25.59 4.68 1.75
C ALA A 462 -24.65 3.47 1.66
N LEU A 463 -23.40 3.66 2.06
CA LEU A 463 -22.39 2.60 2.12
C LEU A 463 -22.10 2.27 3.58
N ALA A 464 -22.20 1.00 3.91
CA ALA A 464 -21.73 0.47 5.18
C ALA A 464 -20.30 -0.08 5.01
N MET A 465 -19.44 0.14 6.00
CA MET A 465 -18.04 -0.27 5.97
C MET A 465 -17.53 -0.60 7.38
N THR A 466 -16.68 -1.63 7.47
CA THR A 466 -16.09 -2.15 8.72
C THR A 466 -14.76 -2.82 8.42
N THR A 467 -13.94 -3.02 9.45
CA THR A 467 -12.70 -3.79 9.43
C THR A 467 -12.70 -4.70 10.65
N ASP A 468 -12.45 -6.00 10.48
CA ASP A 468 -12.58 -6.98 11.55
C ASP A 468 -11.54 -8.11 11.41
N ILE A 469 -10.83 -8.41 12.50
CA ILE A 469 -10.00 -9.62 12.63
C ILE A 469 -9.79 -10.00 14.10
N SER A 470 -9.88 -11.29 14.41
CA SER A 470 -9.43 -11.81 15.71
C SER A 470 -8.06 -12.45 15.60
N GLY A 471 -7.01 -11.76 16.04
CA GLY A 471 -5.65 -12.29 16.08
C GLY A 471 -5.54 -13.59 16.88
N ARG A 472 -6.30 -13.70 17.99
CA ARG A 472 -6.29 -14.89 18.86
C ARG A 472 -6.89 -16.12 18.19
N TYR A 473 -8.08 -16.02 17.59
CA TYR A 473 -8.66 -17.15 16.85
C TYR A 473 -7.81 -17.53 15.65
N THR A 474 -7.22 -16.52 15.00
CA THR A 474 -6.32 -16.67 13.88
C THR A 474 -5.00 -17.37 14.26
N TYR A 475 -4.52 -17.17 15.48
CA TYR A 475 -3.33 -17.85 16.02
C TYR A 475 -3.62 -19.31 16.38
N LEU A 476 -4.75 -19.56 17.06
CA LEU A 476 -5.14 -20.88 17.58
C LEU A 476 -5.68 -21.81 16.48
N ALA A 477 -6.50 -21.29 15.59
CA ALA A 477 -7.12 -22.03 14.50
C ALA A 477 -7.14 -21.15 13.24
N PRO A 478 -5.99 -21.00 12.55
CA PRO A 478 -5.80 -20.14 11.38
C PRO A 478 -6.97 -20.10 10.40
N LYS A 479 -7.47 -21.28 10.01
CA LYS A 479 -8.61 -21.40 9.11
C LYS A 479 -9.89 -20.79 9.70
N VAL A 480 -10.28 -21.25 10.89
CA VAL A 480 -11.50 -20.79 11.58
C VAL A 480 -11.41 -19.30 11.92
N GLY A 481 -10.24 -18.80 12.31
CA GLY A 481 -10.01 -17.38 12.53
C GLY A 481 -10.22 -16.54 11.27
N GLY A 482 -9.78 -17.03 10.11
CA GLY A 482 -10.04 -16.38 8.82
C GLY A 482 -11.53 -16.37 8.45
N GLU A 483 -12.23 -17.49 8.62
CA GLU A 483 -13.69 -17.58 8.41
C GLU A 483 -14.45 -16.63 9.34
N LEU A 484 -14.04 -16.56 10.61
CA LEU A 484 -14.64 -15.66 11.60
C LEU A 484 -14.42 -14.19 11.26
N ALA A 485 -13.25 -13.80 10.75
CA ALA A 485 -12.99 -12.42 10.33
C ALA A 485 -13.99 -11.95 9.27
N VAL A 486 -14.21 -12.77 8.23
CA VAL A 486 -15.17 -12.45 7.17
C VAL A 486 -16.61 -12.49 7.70
N ALA A 487 -16.95 -13.46 8.55
CA ALA A 487 -18.28 -13.58 9.14
C ALA A 487 -18.59 -12.44 10.13
N GLU A 488 -17.61 -11.92 10.87
CA GLU A 488 -17.74 -10.77 11.75
C GLU A 488 -17.96 -9.49 10.95
N ALA A 489 -17.11 -9.21 9.96
CA ALA A 489 -17.30 -8.09 9.05
C ALA A 489 -18.68 -8.10 8.38
N ALA A 490 -19.11 -9.25 7.86
CA ALA A 490 -20.43 -9.38 7.25
C ALA A 490 -21.57 -9.13 8.26
N ARG A 491 -21.47 -9.66 9.49
CA ARG A 491 -22.49 -9.44 10.54
C ARG A 491 -22.58 -7.98 10.95
N ASN A 492 -21.44 -7.31 11.10
CA ASN A 492 -21.37 -5.88 11.44
C ASN A 492 -22.05 -5.01 10.37
N ILE A 493 -21.80 -5.31 9.08
CA ILE A 493 -22.50 -4.67 7.97
C ILE A 493 -24.01 -4.93 8.04
N VAL A 494 -24.43 -6.18 8.22
CA VAL A 494 -25.85 -6.56 8.29
C VAL A 494 -26.57 -5.91 9.48
N ALA A 495 -25.90 -5.71 10.61
CA ALA A 495 -26.45 -5.04 11.79
C ALA A 495 -26.89 -3.60 11.50
N THR A 496 -26.29 -2.93 10.50
CA THR A 496 -26.72 -1.60 10.04
C THR A 496 -27.94 -1.63 9.11
N GLY A 497 -28.38 -2.81 8.68
CA GLY A 497 -29.40 -3.01 7.66
C GLY A 497 -28.86 -3.03 6.23
N ALA A 498 -27.54 -2.92 6.04
CA ALA A 498 -26.89 -2.98 4.73
C ALA A 498 -26.64 -4.43 4.27
N THR A 499 -26.41 -4.61 2.98
CA THR A 499 -26.01 -5.90 2.38
C THR A 499 -24.51 -5.89 2.11
N PRO A 500 -23.73 -6.88 2.57
CA PRO A 500 -22.33 -7.02 2.18
C PRO A 500 -22.20 -7.27 0.67
N ILE A 501 -21.38 -6.46 -0.01
CA ILE A 501 -21.20 -6.54 -1.48
C ILE A 501 -19.75 -6.84 -1.90
N GLY A 502 -18.80 -6.72 -0.97
CA GLY A 502 -17.37 -6.83 -1.24
C GLY A 502 -16.54 -6.91 0.03
N ILE A 503 -15.28 -7.32 -0.13
CA ILE A 503 -14.28 -7.37 0.92
C ILE A 503 -12.92 -7.04 0.33
N THR A 504 -12.08 -6.36 1.11
CA THR A 504 -10.64 -6.21 0.87
C THR A 504 -9.93 -6.88 2.03
N ASP A 505 -8.85 -7.60 1.76
CA ASP A 505 -7.99 -8.17 2.79
C ASP A 505 -6.66 -7.40 2.87
N CYS A 506 -6.20 -7.15 4.09
CA CYS A 506 -4.88 -6.59 4.37
C CYS A 506 -4.14 -7.55 5.30
N LEU A 507 -3.27 -8.35 4.69
CA LEU A 507 -2.70 -9.52 5.33
C LEU A 507 -1.40 -9.16 6.06
N ASN A 508 -1.35 -9.36 7.38
CA ASN A 508 -0.14 -9.17 8.16
C ASN A 508 0.29 -10.46 8.82
N PHE A 509 1.55 -10.81 8.61
CA PHE A 509 2.14 -12.03 9.06
C PHE A 509 3.67 -11.83 9.21
N GLY A 510 4.35 -12.67 10.01
CA GLY A 510 5.83 -12.62 10.18
C GLY A 510 6.66 -13.05 8.95
N ASP A 511 7.98 -13.16 9.10
CA ASP A 511 8.89 -13.47 7.98
C ASP A 511 8.68 -14.90 7.41
N PRO A 512 8.51 -15.06 6.08
CA PRO A 512 8.50 -16.36 5.43
C PRO A 512 9.85 -17.10 5.37
N ASP A 513 10.99 -16.43 5.56
CA ASP A 513 12.34 -17.01 5.38
C ASP A 513 13.00 -17.48 6.69
N LEU A 514 12.68 -16.86 7.84
CA LEU A 514 13.13 -17.34 9.14
C LEU A 514 12.74 -18.80 9.35
N THR A 515 13.80 -19.62 9.47
CA THR A 515 13.94 -21.08 9.62
C THR A 515 12.95 -21.81 10.52
N ILE A 516 11.65 -21.62 10.32
CA ILE A 516 10.67 -22.64 10.59
C ILE A 516 9.63 -22.50 9.49
N GLN A 517 9.45 -23.59 8.75
CA GLN A 517 8.46 -23.83 7.69
C GLN A 517 7.00 -23.64 8.21
N LYS A 518 6.68 -22.61 8.99
CA LYS A 518 5.46 -22.39 9.78
C LYS A 518 4.35 -21.67 9.02
N PHE A 519 4.71 -20.96 7.95
CA PHE A 519 3.95 -19.79 7.56
C PHE A 519 2.83 -20.07 6.54
N ILE A 520 3.13 -20.91 5.55
CA ILE A 520 2.35 -20.91 4.32
C ILE A 520 1.15 -21.85 4.38
N MET A 521 1.13 -22.84 5.29
CA MET A 521 -0.12 -23.56 5.56
C MET A 521 -1.20 -22.61 6.12
N ASN A 522 -0.85 -21.61 6.93
CA ASN A 522 -1.82 -20.67 7.49
C ASN A 522 -2.46 -19.82 6.39
N LEU A 523 -1.66 -19.22 5.51
CA LEU A 523 -2.20 -18.47 4.37
C LEU A 523 -2.96 -19.38 3.40
N HIS A 524 -2.38 -20.52 3.02
CA HIS A 524 -2.96 -21.41 1.99
C HIS A 524 -4.24 -22.13 2.42
N SER A 525 -4.33 -22.59 3.68
CA SER A 525 -5.57 -23.18 4.22
C SER A 525 -6.67 -22.14 4.40
N ARG A 526 -6.31 -20.92 4.86
CA ARG A 526 -7.25 -19.79 4.94
C ARG A 526 -7.81 -19.42 3.57
N VAL A 527 -6.94 -19.25 2.57
CA VAL A 527 -7.36 -18.81 1.24
C VAL A 527 -8.23 -19.86 0.54
N LYS A 528 -7.84 -21.14 0.56
CA LYS A 528 -8.58 -22.20 -0.16
C LYS A 528 -10.04 -22.34 0.32
N GLU A 529 -10.29 -22.11 1.60
CA GLU A 529 -11.61 -22.32 2.21
C GLU A 529 -12.44 -21.03 2.28
N LEU A 530 -11.81 -19.87 2.49
CA LEU A 530 -12.45 -18.56 2.27
C LEU A 530 -13.01 -18.47 0.84
N THR A 531 -12.30 -18.96 -0.17
CA THR A 531 -12.82 -19.04 -1.55
C THR A 531 -14.04 -19.94 -1.70
N THR A 532 -14.20 -20.95 -0.84
CA THR A 532 -15.37 -21.83 -0.86
C THR A 532 -16.54 -21.19 -0.11
N TRP A 533 -16.27 -20.49 0.99
CA TRP A 533 -17.26 -19.76 1.76
C TRP A 533 -17.75 -18.50 1.02
N GLN A 534 -16.87 -17.70 0.43
CA GLN A 534 -17.20 -16.52 -0.39
C GLN A 534 -18.05 -16.83 -1.63
N LYS A 535 -18.06 -18.09 -2.09
CA LYS A 535 -18.90 -18.54 -3.22
C LYS A 535 -20.34 -18.85 -2.83
N ASN A 536 -20.57 -19.20 -1.56
CA ASN A 536 -21.87 -19.59 -1.02
C ASN A 536 -22.53 -18.41 -0.30
#